data_AF-A0AAN9YNR3-F1
#
_entry.id   AF-A0AAN9YNR3-F1
#
_cell.length_a   1.000
_cell.length_b   1.000
_cell.length_c   1.000
_cell.angle_alpha   90.00
_cell.angle_beta   90.00
_cell.angle_gamma   90.00
#
_symmetry.space_group_name_H-M   'P 1'
#
loop_
_entity.id
_entity.type
_entity.pdbx_description
1 polymer ?
#
loop_
_entity_poly.entity_id
_entity_poly.type
_entity_poly.pdbx_seq_one_letter_code
_entity_poly.pdbx_strand_id
1 'polypeptide(L)'
;MRFTTTLSLAAAATAVYADGENYLGFNSGATKADRSAKFKDDFLAEFKTAQGLKGAPGDFNAVRLYTNIQAYSETDPIQAFEAAIETKTKILLGIWTSGTDNIDKELTALQNAVKQYGTELTDLVIGISIGSEDLYRDSATGIENKSGVGASPDAIIGFIKDFKDSVKDTGLSDVPIGHVDTWDAWTNTTNKAVIDAVDWLGIDEYPYYETGKGNSIDNAGQLFGRAYDASIAAAGGKPVWVTETGWPTTGPDWDQAVPSTENAKKYWQDIGCKKLFGKTPTFWYNLRDSNPDNEMKFAVSKDLTTEPLFDLSCDGITADEPSSSASGTASATSKPTGSSTGSATATSTGTTASDSSLSDSSSSVTISSSLTSPSATSGTNAQTTGGSSPSSTGSADSGSGDSASSEEASSADSSSAAYPSVEASASTQLVSFAAYAGLALAAAGFTLL
;
A
#
# COMPACT_ATOMS: atom_id res chain seq x y z
N MET A 1 0.11 4.14 -59.31
CA MET A 1 0.31 3.99 -57.85
C MET A 1 -1.06 3.76 -57.23
N ARG A 2 -1.24 2.70 -56.43
CA ARG A 2 -2.50 2.46 -55.70
C ARG A 2 -2.24 2.84 -54.24
N PHE A 3 -3.02 3.78 -53.71
CA PHE A 3 -2.96 4.14 -52.30
C PHE A 3 -3.79 3.13 -51.51
N THR A 4 -3.13 2.38 -50.62
CA THR A 4 -3.78 1.44 -49.71
C THR A 4 -4.09 2.19 -48.42
N THR A 5 -5.35 2.57 -48.22
CA THR A 5 -5.78 3.22 -46.96
C THR A 5 -5.88 2.16 -45.87
N THR A 6 -4.86 2.06 -45.01
CA THR A 6 -4.94 1.27 -43.78
C THR A 6 -5.89 1.95 -42.81
N LEU A 7 -7.05 1.32 -42.60
CA LEU A 7 -8.00 1.73 -41.57
C LEU A 7 -7.46 1.30 -40.21
N SER A 8 -6.90 2.24 -39.46
CA SER A 8 -6.47 2.00 -38.07
C SER A 8 -7.69 1.70 -37.21
N LEU A 9 -7.85 0.44 -36.81
CA LEU A 9 -8.88 0.04 -35.87
C LEU A 9 -8.49 0.58 -34.48
N ALA A 10 -9.14 1.65 -34.04
CA ALA A 10 -9.02 2.11 -32.66
C ALA A 10 -9.68 1.06 -31.76
N ALA A 11 -8.87 0.21 -31.13
CA ALA A 11 -9.33 -0.67 -30.07
C ALA A 11 -9.71 0.20 -28.87
N ALA A 12 -11.00 0.53 -28.74
CA ALA A 12 -11.53 1.00 -27.49
C ALA A 12 -11.32 -0.12 -26.47
N ALA A 13 -10.41 0.09 -25.52
CA ALA A 13 -10.22 -0.80 -24.39
C ALA A 13 -11.45 -0.69 -23.50
N THR A 14 -12.50 -1.41 -23.83
CA THR A 14 -13.58 -1.70 -22.88
C THR A 14 -12.95 -2.46 -21.74
N ALA A 15 -12.74 -1.79 -20.61
CA ALA A 15 -12.37 -2.46 -19.37
C ALA A 15 -13.39 -3.56 -19.14
N VAL A 16 -12.94 -4.81 -19.22
CA VAL A 16 -13.78 -5.95 -18.90
C VAL A 16 -13.86 -5.98 -17.39
N TYR A 17 -14.86 -5.28 -16.84
CA TYR A 17 -15.28 -5.47 -15.46
C TYR A 17 -15.67 -6.94 -15.34
N ALA A 18 -14.75 -7.75 -14.82
CA ALA A 18 -15.06 -9.10 -14.41
C ALA A 18 -16.15 -9.02 -13.34
N ASP A 19 -17.11 -9.94 -13.42
CA ASP A 19 -18.32 -10.01 -12.59
C ASP A 19 -17.99 -10.51 -11.16
N GLY A 20 -16.95 -9.93 -10.55
CA GLY A 20 -16.45 -10.25 -9.23
C GLY A 20 -17.20 -9.46 -8.15
N GLU A 21 -17.29 -10.04 -6.95
CA GLU A 21 -17.93 -9.37 -5.81
C GLU A 21 -17.25 -8.02 -5.53
N ASN A 22 -18.02 -6.93 -5.61
CA ASN A 22 -17.51 -5.59 -5.31
C ASN A 22 -17.43 -5.40 -3.80
N TYR A 23 -16.27 -5.65 -3.22
CA TYR A 23 -16.04 -5.45 -1.79
C TYR A 23 -15.97 -3.95 -1.43
N LEU A 24 -16.75 -3.56 -0.43
CA LEU A 24 -16.65 -2.26 0.23
C LEU A 24 -16.13 -2.49 1.65
N GLY A 25 -15.07 -1.76 2.03
CA GLY A 25 -14.44 -1.96 3.31
C GLY A 25 -13.70 -0.75 3.84
N PHE A 26 -13.10 -0.92 5.02
CA PHE A 26 -12.24 0.07 5.64
C PHE A 26 -10.88 -0.53 6.01
N ASN A 27 -9.89 0.35 6.07
CA ASN A 27 -8.55 0.05 6.57
C ASN A 27 -8.56 -0.09 8.11
N SER A 28 -7.88 -1.11 8.64
CA SER A 28 -7.77 -1.35 10.08
C SER A 28 -6.36 -1.81 10.47
N GLY A 29 -5.60 -0.90 11.12
CA GLY A 29 -4.30 -1.22 11.72
C GLY A 29 -4.42 -2.06 13.01
N ALA A 30 -3.30 -2.48 13.60
CA ALA A 30 -3.29 -3.32 14.81
C ALA A 30 -3.37 -2.54 16.15
N THR A 31 -3.36 -1.21 16.11
CA THR A 31 -3.31 -0.33 17.29
C THR A 31 -4.50 0.63 17.35
N LYS A 32 -4.67 1.26 18.52
CA LYS A 32 -5.54 2.41 18.74
C LYS A 32 -4.72 3.71 18.74
N ALA A 33 -5.38 4.86 18.68
CA ALA A 33 -4.74 6.18 18.70
C ALA A 33 -3.89 6.45 19.96
N ASP A 34 -4.11 5.76 21.08
CA ASP A 34 -3.26 5.82 22.28
C ASP A 34 -2.03 4.90 22.22
N ARG A 35 -1.76 4.27 21.06
CA ARG A 35 -0.75 3.24 20.80
C ARG A 35 -0.97 1.92 21.54
N SER A 36 -2.08 1.74 22.25
CA SER A 36 -2.44 0.42 22.79
C SER A 36 -2.87 -0.54 21.68
N ALA A 37 -2.56 -1.83 21.83
CA ALA A 37 -3.01 -2.87 20.91
C ALA A 37 -4.54 -2.93 20.84
N LYS A 38 -5.07 -3.24 19.65
CA LYS A 38 -6.44 -3.70 19.49
C LYS A 38 -6.53 -5.20 19.75
N PHE A 39 -7.61 -5.59 20.40
CA PHE A 39 -7.99 -6.98 20.68
C PHE A 39 -9.37 -7.25 20.05
N LYS A 40 -9.89 -8.48 20.21
CA LYS A 40 -11.14 -8.94 19.56
C LYS A 40 -12.27 -7.92 19.67
N ASP A 41 -12.52 -7.39 20.86
CA ASP A 41 -13.64 -6.46 21.11
C ASP A 41 -13.48 -5.12 20.36
N ASP A 42 -12.25 -4.62 20.19
CA ASP A 42 -11.98 -3.42 19.38
C ASP A 42 -12.32 -3.66 17.91
N PHE A 43 -11.92 -4.82 17.35
CA PHE A 43 -12.21 -5.20 15.97
C PHE A 43 -13.70 -5.52 15.76
N LEU A 44 -14.36 -6.17 16.72
CA LEU A 44 -15.80 -6.39 16.69
C LEU A 44 -16.57 -5.06 16.67
N ALA A 45 -16.14 -4.07 17.46
CA ALA A 45 -16.75 -2.74 17.44
C ALA A 45 -16.55 -2.06 16.08
N GLU A 46 -15.36 -2.13 15.48
CA GLU A 46 -15.10 -1.62 14.13
C GLU A 46 -15.99 -2.28 13.08
N PHE A 47 -16.02 -3.61 13.02
CA PHE A 47 -16.74 -4.34 11.97
C PHE A 47 -18.26 -4.17 12.09
N LYS A 48 -18.81 -4.25 13.31
CA LYS A 48 -20.24 -4.01 13.56
C LYS A 48 -20.64 -2.55 13.30
N THR A 49 -19.70 -1.60 13.46
CA THR A 49 -19.94 -0.19 13.09
C THR A 49 -19.94 -0.01 11.58
N ALA A 50 -18.95 -0.54 10.87
CA ALA A 50 -18.85 -0.48 9.40
C ALA A 50 -20.11 -1.05 8.72
N GLN A 51 -20.52 -2.26 9.11
CA GLN A 51 -21.75 -2.92 8.66
C GLN A 51 -23.03 -2.14 9.02
N GLY A 52 -22.97 -1.31 10.08
CA GLY A 52 -24.11 -0.55 10.61
C GLY A 52 -24.19 0.91 10.16
N LEU A 53 -23.26 1.40 9.33
CA LEU A 53 -23.19 2.82 8.94
C LEU A 53 -24.47 3.28 8.23
N LYS A 54 -25.14 4.29 8.80
CA LYS A 54 -26.36 4.84 8.22
C LYS A 54 -26.06 5.58 6.92
N GLY A 55 -26.90 5.33 5.91
CA GLY A 55 -26.78 5.99 4.60
C GLY A 55 -25.60 5.50 3.75
N ALA A 56 -24.86 4.48 4.18
CA ALA A 56 -23.83 3.88 3.34
C ALA A 56 -24.45 3.31 2.03
N PRO A 57 -23.76 3.44 0.88
CA PRO A 57 -24.29 3.05 -0.43
C PRO A 57 -24.26 1.53 -0.71
N GLY A 58 -23.85 0.73 0.26
CA GLY A 58 -23.77 -0.72 0.20
C GLY A 58 -23.20 -1.28 1.50
N ASP A 59 -23.13 -2.59 1.61
CA ASP A 59 -22.66 -3.26 2.82
C ASP A 59 -21.13 -3.12 2.95
N PHE A 60 -20.67 -2.27 3.87
CA PHE A 60 -19.25 -2.17 4.26
C PHE A 60 -18.86 -3.37 5.14
N ASN A 61 -18.78 -4.54 4.49
CA ASN A 61 -18.53 -5.84 5.09
C ASN A 61 -17.14 -6.40 4.74
N ALA A 62 -16.17 -5.53 4.44
CA ALA A 62 -14.77 -5.92 4.25
C ALA A 62 -13.81 -5.10 5.11
N VAL A 63 -12.66 -5.68 5.43
CA VAL A 63 -11.54 -5.02 6.12
C VAL A 63 -10.23 -5.24 5.36
N ARG A 64 -9.41 -4.20 5.25
CA ARG A 64 -7.98 -4.33 4.91
C ARG A 64 -7.18 -4.35 6.21
N LEU A 65 -6.52 -5.47 6.47
CA LEU A 65 -5.56 -5.62 7.57
C LEU A 65 -4.13 -5.43 7.02
N TYR A 66 -3.19 -5.04 7.88
CA TYR A 66 -1.79 -4.80 7.51
C TYR A 66 -0.81 -5.86 8.03
N THR A 67 -1.25 -6.69 8.99
CA THR A 67 -0.46 -7.73 9.65
C THR A 67 -1.37 -8.85 10.15
N ASN A 68 -0.81 -10.05 10.27
CA ASN A 68 -1.42 -11.26 10.81
C ASN A 68 -1.07 -11.47 12.29
N ILE A 69 -0.14 -10.67 12.82
CA ILE A 69 0.43 -10.84 14.16
C ILE A 69 -0.38 -10.03 15.18
N GLN A 70 -0.81 -10.67 16.26
CA GLN A 70 -1.38 -9.96 17.39
C GLN A 70 -0.29 -9.11 18.05
N ALA A 71 -0.56 -7.81 18.22
CA ALA A 71 0.36 -6.90 18.90
C ALA A 71 0.68 -7.40 20.32
N TYR A 72 1.95 -7.22 20.72
CA TYR A 72 2.61 -7.82 21.89
C TYR A 72 2.94 -9.32 21.80
N SER A 73 2.69 -9.98 20.65
CA SER A 73 3.24 -11.29 20.32
C SER A 73 4.27 -11.21 19.18
N GLU A 74 4.90 -12.33 18.85
CA GLU A 74 5.68 -12.48 17.61
C GLU A 74 4.99 -13.35 16.55
N THR A 75 4.08 -14.25 16.95
CA THR A 75 3.50 -15.29 16.08
C THR A 75 2.08 -15.71 16.48
N ASP A 76 1.43 -15.01 17.40
CA ASP A 76 0.03 -15.30 17.74
C ASP A 76 -0.88 -14.65 16.67
N PRO A 77 -1.94 -15.35 16.21
CA PRO A 77 -2.91 -14.78 15.27
C PRO A 77 -3.56 -13.49 15.78
N ILE A 78 -3.60 -12.45 14.94
CA ILE A 78 -4.34 -11.22 15.23
C ILE A 78 -5.81 -11.51 15.49
N GLN A 79 -6.35 -10.97 16.59
CA GLN A 79 -7.73 -11.24 17.00
C GLN A 79 -8.80 -10.62 16.07
N ALA A 80 -8.38 -9.84 15.09
CA ALA A 80 -9.22 -9.42 13.97
C ALA A 80 -9.80 -10.62 13.21
N PHE A 81 -9.10 -11.76 13.12
CA PHE A 81 -9.62 -12.97 12.49
C PHE A 81 -10.85 -13.53 13.22
N GLU A 82 -10.80 -13.63 14.55
CA GLU A 82 -11.96 -14.11 15.33
C GLU A 82 -13.14 -13.13 15.24
N ALA A 83 -12.86 -11.82 15.24
CA ALA A 83 -13.88 -10.80 15.03
C ALA A 83 -14.52 -10.88 13.62
N ALA A 84 -13.73 -11.17 12.59
CA ALA A 84 -14.20 -11.34 11.22
C ALA A 84 -15.07 -12.61 11.08
N ILE A 85 -14.66 -13.72 11.71
CA ILE A 85 -15.44 -14.98 11.75
C ILE A 85 -16.82 -14.76 12.41
N GLU A 86 -16.87 -14.01 13.52
CA GLU A 86 -18.12 -13.71 14.23
C GLU A 86 -19.05 -12.80 13.41
N THR A 87 -18.49 -11.82 12.69
CA THR A 87 -19.24 -10.80 11.94
C THR A 87 -19.48 -11.13 10.47
N LYS A 88 -18.84 -12.19 9.95
CA LYS A 88 -18.76 -12.54 8.51
C LYS A 88 -18.17 -11.43 7.64
N THR A 89 -17.23 -10.67 8.21
CA THR A 89 -16.45 -9.65 7.51
C THR A 89 -15.41 -10.30 6.60
N LYS A 90 -15.36 -9.87 5.33
CA LYS A 90 -14.35 -10.30 4.34
C LYS A 90 -13.01 -9.62 4.60
N ILE A 91 -11.90 -10.30 4.31
CA ILE A 91 -10.55 -9.86 4.69
C ILE A 91 -9.69 -9.73 3.45
N LEU A 92 -9.25 -8.49 3.15
CA LEU A 92 -8.01 -8.28 2.41
C LEU A 92 -6.86 -8.40 3.44
N LEU A 93 -6.10 -9.48 3.32
CA LEU A 93 -5.11 -9.89 4.29
C LEU A 93 -3.75 -9.31 3.95
N GLY A 94 -3.24 -8.41 4.79
CA GLY A 94 -1.92 -7.82 4.66
C GLY A 94 -0.81 -8.65 5.31
N ILE A 95 0.35 -8.65 4.66
CA ILE A 95 1.63 -9.07 5.21
C ILE A 95 2.55 -7.86 5.17
N TRP A 96 3.08 -7.44 6.33
CA TRP A 96 3.98 -6.30 6.40
C TRP A 96 5.40 -6.69 5.98
N THR A 97 5.95 -6.02 4.97
CA THR A 97 7.24 -6.35 4.34
C THR A 97 8.33 -5.30 4.53
N SER A 98 7.99 -4.14 5.09
CA SER A 98 8.92 -3.01 5.18
C SER A 98 9.87 -3.11 6.36
N GLY A 99 11.15 -2.90 6.10
CA GLY A 99 12.20 -2.93 7.13
C GLY A 99 12.52 -4.34 7.66
N THR A 100 12.19 -5.39 6.91
CA THR A 100 12.51 -6.79 7.23
C THR A 100 13.19 -7.48 6.05
N ASP A 101 13.94 -8.56 6.33
CA ASP A 101 14.59 -9.43 5.34
C ASP A 101 13.83 -10.76 5.14
N ASN A 102 12.79 -11.01 5.93
CA ASN A 102 11.91 -12.19 5.88
C ASN A 102 10.49 -11.86 6.36
N ILE A 103 9.53 -12.75 6.09
CA ILE A 103 8.13 -12.65 6.56
C ILE A 103 7.74 -13.83 7.48
N ASP A 104 8.70 -14.57 8.02
CA ASP A 104 8.46 -15.85 8.72
C ASP A 104 7.48 -15.72 9.90
N LYS A 105 7.52 -14.58 10.61
CA LYS A 105 6.62 -14.28 11.74
C LYS A 105 5.17 -14.07 11.29
N GLU A 106 4.97 -13.34 10.20
CA GLU A 106 3.66 -13.14 9.57
C GLU A 106 3.08 -14.47 9.08
N LEU A 107 3.91 -15.27 8.38
CA LEU A 107 3.52 -16.59 7.88
C LEU A 107 3.21 -17.57 9.03
N THR A 108 3.97 -17.55 10.12
CA THR A 108 3.71 -18.40 11.29
C THR A 108 2.40 -18.01 11.98
N ALA A 109 2.13 -16.72 12.16
CA ALA A 109 0.85 -16.25 12.71
C ALA A 109 -0.34 -16.63 11.82
N LEU A 110 -0.20 -16.51 10.50
CA LEU A 110 -1.21 -16.94 9.55
C LEU A 110 -1.43 -18.46 9.56
N GLN A 111 -0.36 -19.26 9.57
CA GLN A 111 -0.46 -20.73 9.66
C GLN A 111 -1.11 -21.18 10.98
N ASN A 112 -0.81 -20.52 12.09
CA ASN A 112 -1.50 -20.74 13.36
C ASN A 112 -3.00 -20.42 13.25
N ALA A 113 -3.37 -19.32 12.60
CA ALA A 113 -4.77 -18.93 12.38
C ALA A 113 -5.51 -19.95 11.49
N VAL A 114 -4.92 -20.34 10.36
CA VAL A 114 -5.47 -21.35 9.45
C VAL A 114 -5.65 -22.69 10.14
N LYS A 115 -4.69 -23.10 10.99
CA LYS A 115 -4.80 -24.33 11.79
C LYS A 115 -5.89 -24.25 12.87
N GLN A 116 -6.11 -23.07 13.46
CA GLN A 116 -7.09 -22.85 14.52
C GLN A 116 -8.53 -22.76 14.00
N TYR A 117 -8.73 -22.06 12.87
CA TYR A 117 -10.06 -21.69 12.37
C TYR A 117 -10.47 -22.40 11.06
N GLY A 118 -9.51 -22.97 10.32
CA GLY A 118 -9.78 -23.68 9.07
C GLY A 118 -10.57 -22.82 8.07
N THR A 119 -11.60 -23.43 7.47
CA THR A 119 -12.46 -22.78 6.46
C THR A 119 -13.26 -21.61 7.01
N GLU A 120 -13.53 -21.54 8.32
CA GLU A 120 -14.21 -20.37 8.90
C GLU A 120 -13.42 -19.07 8.69
N LEU A 121 -12.09 -19.16 8.65
CA LEU A 121 -11.21 -18.05 8.29
C LEU A 121 -10.95 -17.98 6.78
N THR A 122 -10.55 -19.09 6.13
CA THR A 122 -10.08 -19.01 4.73
C THR A 122 -11.18 -18.56 3.77
N ASP A 123 -12.44 -18.94 4.02
CA ASP A 123 -13.59 -18.55 3.18
C ASP A 123 -13.96 -17.05 3.32
N LEU A 124 -13.33 -16.33 4.26
CA LEU A 124 -13.43 -14.88 4.42
C LEU A 124 -12.29 -14.12 3.75
N VAL A 125 -11.16 -14.76 3.42
CA VAL A 125 -10.03 -14.08 2.79
C VAL A 125 -10.27 -13.92 1.29
N ILE A 126 -10.30 -12.68 0.81
CA ILE A 126 -10.69 -12.32 -0.56
C ILE A 126 -9.48 -11.98 -1.45
N GLY A 127 -8.35 -11.67 -0.83
CA GLY A 127 -7.09 -11.35 -1.48
C GLY A 127 -5.99 -11.19 -0.44
N ILE A 128 -4.74 -11.32 -0.88
CA ILE A 128 -3.54 -11.17 -0.06
C ILE A 128 -2.75 -9.95 -0.55
N SER A 129 -2.44 -8.97 0.30
CA SER A 129 -1.49 -7.90 -0.04
C SER A 129 -0.13 -8.16 0.61
N ILE A 130 0.86 -8.55 -0.18
CA ILE A 130 2.25 -8.72 0.26
C ILE A 130 2.92 -7.35 0.20
N GLY A 131 2.92 -6.59 1.29
CA GLY A 131 3.43 -5.22 1.35
C GLY A 131 2.41 -4.11 1.05
N SER A 132 2.83 -2.87 1.29
CA SER A 132 2.06 -1.63 1.17
C SER A 132 2.99 -0.42 1.01
N GLU A 133 3.08 0.17 -0.18
CA GLU A 133 3.97 1.28 -0.56
C GLU A 133 5.48 0.99 -0.40
N ASP A 134 5.88 -0.28 -0.38
CA ASP A 134 7.29 -0.65 -0.21
C ASP A 134 8.17 -0.12 -1.34
N LEU A 135 7.66 -0.09 -2.58
CA LEU A 135 8.38 0.37 -3.76
C LEU A 135 8.36 1.90 -3.86
N TYR A 136 7.28 2.56 -3.45
CA TYR A 136 7.27 4.02 -3.26
C TYR A 136 8.31 4.45 -2.22
N ARG A 137 8.37 3.78 -1.05
CA ARG A 137 9.33 4.12 0.00
C ARG A 137 10.79 3.83 -0.37
N ASP A 138 11.06 2.84 -1.22
CA ASP A 138 12.40 2.57 -1.79
C ASP A 138 12.74 3.50 -3.00
N SER A 139 11.75 4.21 -3.54
CA SER A 139 11.96 5.14 -4.67
C SER A 139 12.71 6.42 -4.27
N ALA A 140 13.32 7.08 -5.26
CA ALA A 140 13.96 8.38 -5.05
C ALA A 140 13.01 9.43 -4.42
N THR A 141 11.73 9.41 -4.79
CA THR A 141 10.70 10.31 -4.26
C THR A 141 10.34 9.97 -2.82
N GLY A 142 10.18 8.68 -2.49
CA GLY A 142 9.94 8.25 -1.10
C GLY A 142 11.10 8.58 -0.17
N ILE A 143 12.34 8.44 -0.65
CA ILE A 143 13.55 8.83 0.09
C ILE A 143 13.67 10.35 0.25
N GLU A 144 13.35 11.15 -0.78
CA GLU A 144 13.33 12.62 -0.70
C GLU A 144 12.29 13.11 0.31
N ASN A 145 11.09 12.55 0.25
CA ASN A 145 9.99 12.87 1.15
C ASN A 145 10.25 12.40 2.59
N LYS A 146 11.00 11.29 2.76
CA LYS A 146 11.21 10.51 4.00
C LYS A 146 10.01 9.65 4.40
N SER A 147 9.41 8.99 3.43
CA SER A 147 8.22 8.14 3.58
C SER A 147 8.39 6.94 4.52
N GLY A 148 9.61 6.65 4.97
CA GLY A 148 9.92 5.55 5.87
C GLY A 148 10.86 4.55 5.21
N VAL A 149 10.80 3.29 5.64
CA VAL A 149 11.59 2.19 5.05
C VAL A 149 10.73 1.44 4.05
N GLY A 150 11.24 1.23 2.84
CA GLY A 150 10.60 0.40 1.82
C GLY A 150 11.16 -1.02 1.77
N ALA A 151 10.89 -1.70 0.66
CA ALA A 151 11.53 -2.95 0.27
C ALA A 151 11.68 -2.97 -1.27
N SER A 152 12.77 -3.54 -1.76
CA SER A 152 13.07 -3.55 -3.19
C SER A 152 12.14 -4.49 -3.98
N PRO A 153 12.01 -4.31 -5.31
CA PRO A 153 11.25 -5.23 -6.17
C PRO A 153 11.61 -6.72 -5.97
N ASP A 154 12.90 -7.04 -5.85
CA ASP A 154 13.38 -8.41 -5.65
C ASP A 154 12.97 -8.97 -4.28
N ALA A 155 12.94 -8.14 -3.23
CA ALA A 155 12.48 -8.55 -1.90
C ALA A 155 10.98 -8.87 -1.91
N ILE A 156 10.15 -8.01 -2.51
CA ILE A 156 8.70 -8.25 -2.66
C ILE A 156 8.43 -9.54 -3.46
N ILE A 157 9.16 -9.80 -4.54
CA ILE A 157 9.04 -11.05 -5.31
C ILE A 157 9.45 -12.27 -4.47
N GLY A 158 10.49 -12.15 -3.64
CA GLY A 158 10.87 -13.17 -2.66
C GLY A 158 9.73 -13.47 -1.68
N PHE A 159 9.18 -12.44 -1.04
CA PHE A 159 8.07 -12.56 -0.10
C PHE A 159 6.80 -13.15 -0.74
N ILE A 160 6.48 -12.81 -1.99
CA ILE A 160 5.38 -13.44 -2.76
C ILE A 160 5.63 -14.94 -2.94
N LYS A 161 6.86 -15.35 -3.24
CA LYS A 161 7.23 -16.77 -3.39
C LYS A 161 7.12 -17.51 -2.06
N ASP A 162 7.64 -16.93 -0.98
CA ASP A 162 7.67 -17.56 0.34
C ASP A 162 6.26 -17.68 0.93
N PHE A 163 5.40 -16.67 0.70
CA PHE A 163 3.97 -16.78 0.96
C PHE A 163 3.35 -17.97 0.20
N LYS A 164 3.50 -18.02 -1.14
CA LYS A 164 2.95 -19.11 -1.99
C LYS A 164 3.40 -20.48 -1.52
N ASP A 165 4.67 -20.66 -1.20
CA ASP A 165 5.23 -21.92 -0.68
C ASP A 165 4.64 -22.32 0.69
N SER A 166 4.32 -21.34 1.54
CA SER A 166 3.81 -21.55 2.90
C SER A 166 2.30 -21.89 2.97
N VAL A 167 1.51 -21.50 1.97
CA VAL A 167 0.04 -21.68 1.96
C VAL A 167 -0.48 -22.71 0.95
N LYS A 168 0.38 -23.26 0.08
CA LYS A 168 0.00 -24.18 -1.03
C LYS A 168 -0.87 -25.38 -0.66
N ASP A 169 -0.77 -25.87 0.58
CA ASP A 169 -1.51 -27.04 1.09
C ASP A 169 -2.67 -26.61 2.03
N THR A 170 -3.14 -25.37 1.90
CA THR A 170 -4.18 -24.75 2.74
C THR A 170 -5.32 -24.16 1.92
N GLY A 171 -6.41 -23.75 2.57
CA GLY A 171 -7.53 -23.03 1.94
C GLY A 171 -7.19 -21.65 1.38
N LEU A 172 -5.95 -21.17 1.54
CA LEU A 172 -5.46 -19.90 0.95
C LEU A 172 -4.68 -20.09 -0.36
N SER A 173 -4.49 -21.33 -0.82
CA SER A 173 -3.67 -21.65 -2.02
C SER A 173 -4.17 -21.02 -3.32
N ASP A 174 -5.50 -20.85 -3.46
CA ASP A 174 -6.16 -20.29 -4.64
C ASP A 174 -6.57 -18.80 -4.46
N VAL A 175 -6.21 -18.17 -3.33
CA VAL A 175 -6.55 -16.76 -3.05
C VAL A 175 -5.61 -15.84 -3.84
N PRO A 176 -6.12 -14.83 -4.56
CA PRO A 176 -5.31 -14.00 -5.46
C PRO A 176 -4.37 -13.06 -4.69
N ILE A 177 -3.11 -13.02 -5.11
CA ILE A 177 -2.04 -12.30 -4.41
C ILE A 177 -1.73 -10.99 -5.13
N GLY A 178 -1.73 -9.90 -4.38
CA GLY A 178 -1.37 -8.56 -4.82
C GLY A 178 -0.18 -8.00 -4.05
N HIS A 179 0.28 -6.86 -4.54
CA HIS A 179 1.06 -5.89 -3.78
C HIS A 179 0.29 -4.56 -3.84
N VAL A 180 0.45 -3.72 -2.83
CA VAL A 180 -0.21 -2.43 -2.72
C VAL A 180 0.85 -1.35 -2.80
N ASP A 181 0.67 -0.34 -3.65
CA ASP A 181 1.61 0.77 -3.78
C ASP A 181 0.94 2.01 -4.42
N THR A 182 1.67 3.13 -4.48
CA THR A 182 1.21 4.37 -5.11
C THR A 182 1.22 4.28 -6.64
N TRP A 183 0.50 5.17 -7.32
CA TRP A 183 0.44 5.16 -8.79
C TRP A 183 1.79 5.44 -9.47
N ASP A 184 2.67 6.23 -8.85
CA ASP A 184 4.00 6.53 -9.38
C ASP A 184 4.96 5.34 -9.21
N ALA A 185 4.80 4.54 -8.15
CA ALA A 185 5.46 3.25 -8.03
C ALA A 185 5.02 2.25 -9.12
N TRP A 186 3.73 2.20 -9.46
CA TRP A 186 3.22 1.34 -10.53
C TRP A 186 3.65 1.77 -11.94
N THR A 187 3.76 3.08 -12.19
CA THR A 187 4.23 3.60 -13.48
C THR A 187 5.76 3.57 -13.64
N ASN A 188 6.51 3.37 -12.55
CA ASN A 188 7.95 3.18 -12.61
C ASN A 188 8.31 1.81 -13.22
N THR A 189 8.90 1.84 -14.42
CA THR A 189 9.27 0.62 -15.17
C THR A 189 10.25 -0.33 -14.46
N THR A 190 11.00 0.11 -13.44
CA THR A 190 11.85 -0.79 -12.64
C THR A 190 11.03 -1.80 -11.84
N ASN A 191 9.78 -1.46 -11.54
CA ASN A 191 8.87 -2.25 -10.69
C ASN A 191 8.05 -3.28 -11.48
N LYS A 192 8.24 -3.36 -12.81
CA LYS A 192 7.48 -4.27 -13.68
C LYS A 192 7.58 -5.74 -13.25
N ALA A 193 8.70 -6.16 -12.67
CA ALA A 193 8.87 -7.53 -12.18
C ALA A 193 7.88 -7.88 -11.05
N VAL A 194 7.51 -6.91 -10.19
CA VAL A 194 6.46 -7.08 -9.18
C VAL A 194 5.10 -7.18 -9.85
N ILE A 195 4.80 -6.26 -10.78
CA ILE A 195 3.56 -6.29 -11.60
C ILE A 195 3.38 -7.66 -12.27
N ASP A 196 4.45 -8.26 -12.79
CA ASP A 196 4.40 -9.58 -13.44
C ASP A 196 4.14 -10.72 -12.44
N ALA A 197 4.61 -10.62 -11.19
CA ALA A 197 4.53 -11.65 -10.14
C ALA A 197 3.20 -11.72 -9.36
N VAL A 198 2.43 -10.62 -9.35
CA VAL A 198 1.12 -10.51 -8.67
C VAL A 198 -0.07 -10.82 -9.59
N ASP A 199 -1.21 -11.15 -9.02
CA ASP A 199 -2.47 -11.40 -9.72
C ASP A 199 -3.31 -10.12 -9.89
N TRP A 200 -3.17 -9.15 -8.97
CA TRP A 200 -3.82 -7.84 -8.97
C TRP A 200 -2.92 -6.75 -8.38
N LEU A 201 -3.22 -5.47 -8.66
CA LEU A 201 -2.51 -4.31 -8.13
C LEU A 201 -3.41 -3.55 -7.14
N GLY A 202 -2.90 -3.24 -5.96
CA GLY A 202 -3.53 -2.31 -5.04
C GLY A 202 -3.00 -0.90 -5.25
N ILE A 203 -3.90 0.07 -5.39
CA ILE A 203 -3.55 1.49 -5.42
C ILE A 203 -3.95 2.16 -4.11
N ASP A 204 -2.96 2.74 -3.45
CA ASP A 204 -3.13 3.70 -2.36
C ASP A 204 -2.96 5.10 -3.00
N GLU A 205 -4.04 5.88 -3.10
CA GLU A 205 -4.08 7.16 -3.84
C GLU A 205 -4.80 8.26 -3.05
N TYR A 206 -4.08 9.34 -2.79
CA TYR A 206 -4.53 10.47 -2.00
C TYR A 206 -4.21 11.80 -2.70
N PRO A 207 -5.14 12.34 -3.50
CA PRO A 207 -5.01 13.68 -4.09
C PRO A 207 -4.70 14.78 -3.08
N TYR A 208 -5.02 14.58 -1.80
CA TYR A 208 -4.69 15.50 -0.71
C TYR A 208 -3.19 15.83 -0.64
N TYR A 209 -2.30 14.86 -0.82
CA TYR A 209 -0.85 15.04 -0.65
C TYR A 209 -0.13 15.53 -1.92
N GLU A 210 -0.86 15.76 -3.03
CA GLU A 210 -0.32 16.11 -4.34
C GLU A 210 0.16 17.59 -4.49
N THR A 211 1.15 17.97 -3.69
CA THR A 211 1.80 19.29 -3.69
C THR A 211 2.17 19.77 -5.10
N GLY A 212 1.85 21.02 -5.42
CA GLY A 212 2.21 21.68 -6.68
C GLY A 212 1.39 21.22 -7.90
N LYS A 213 0.51 20.23 -7.74
CA LYS A 213 -0.41 19.75 -8.80
C LYS A 213 -1.79 20.42 -8.73
N GLY A 214 -1.99 21.38 -7.81
CA GLY A 214 -3.26 22.07 -7.60
C GLY A 214 -4.26 21.17 -6.87
N ASN A 215 -3.86 20.61 -5.74
CA ASN A 215 -4.56 19.61 -4.93
C ASN A 215 -5.80 20.13 -4.16
N SER A 216 -6.51 21.14 -4.68
CA SER A 216 -7.80 21.54 -4.10
C SER A 216 -8.87 20.46 -4.28
N ILE A 217 -9.89 20.46 -3.41
CA ILE A 217 -10.99 19.48 -3.44
C ILE A 217 -11.75 19.47 -4.78
N ASP A 218 -11.81 20.61 -5.49
CA ASP A 218 -12.46 20.71 -6.81
C ASP A 218 -11.65 20.02 -7.92
N ASN A 219 -10.34 19.88 -7.75
CA ASN A 219 -9.45 19.21 -8.70
C ASN A 219 -9.14 17.75 -8.33
N ALA A 220 -9.39 17.35 -7.07
CA ALA A 220 -9.13 16.00 -6.56
C ALA A 220 -9.72 14.89 -7.46
N GLY A 221 -10.90 15.12 -8.04
CA GLY A 221 -11.54 14.24 -9.02
C GLY A 221 -10.73 13.95 -10.29
N GLN A 222 -9.92 14.91 -10.76
CA GLN A 222 -9.04 14.76 -11.92
C GLN A 222 -7.69 14.13 -11.55
N LEU A 223 -7.15 14.51 -10.38
CA LEU A 223 -5.89 13.97 -9.86
C LEU A 223 -6.01 12.44 -9.63
N PHE A 224 -7.06 12.04 -8.89
CA PHE A 224 -7.39 10.63 -8.66
C PHE A 224 -7.60 9.88 -9.99
N GLY A 225 -8.40 10.44 -10.90
CA GLY A 225 -8.71 9.80 -12.18
C GLY A 225 -7.46 9.51 -13.01
N ARG A 226 -6.56 10.49 -13.11
CA ARG A 226 -5.27 10.34 -13.80
C ARG A 226 -4.38 9.28 -13.13
N ALA A 227 -4.29 9.28 -11.80
CA ALA A 227 -3.52 8.28 -11.06
C ALA A 227 -4.07 6.86 -11.28
N TYR A 228 -5.38 6.70 -11.14
CA TYR A 228 -6.08 5.43 -11.32
C TYR A 228 -5.98 4.88 -12.76
N ASP A 229 -6.18 5.73 -13.77
CA ASP A 229 -6.02 5.37 -15.19
C ASP A 229 -4.58 4.95 -15.50
N ALA A 230 -3.58 5.59 -14.88
CA ALA A 230 -2.17 5.25 -15.05
C ALA A 230 -1.84 3.88 -14.41
N SER A 231 -2.39 3.58 -13.23
CA SER A 231 -2.28 2.25 -12.62
C SER A 231 -3.00 1.16 -13.42
N ILE A 232 -4.17 1.43 -14.00
CA ILE A 232 -4.86 0.50 -14.92
C ILE A 232 -3.99 0.23 -16.16
N ALA A 233 -3.36 1.26 -16.73
CA ALA A 233 -2.44 1.09 -17.85
C ALA A 233 -1.21 0.25 -17.48
N ALA A 234 -0.64 0.45 -16.29
CA ALA A 234 0.48 -0.33 -15.78
C ALA A 234 0.11 -1.80 -15.47
N ALA A 235 -1.11 -2.05 -14.99
CA ALA A 235 -1.63 -3.38 -14.66
C ALA A 235 -1.72 -4.33 -15.86
N GLY A 236 -1.72 -3.81 -17.10
CA GLY A 236 -1.72 -4.62 -18.32
C GLY A 236 -2.95 -5.53 -18.49
N GLY A 237 -4.07 -5.18 -17.86
CA GLY A 237 -5.30 -5.97 -17.83
C GLY A 237 -5.51 -6.82 -16.57
N LYS A 238 -4.58 -6.79 -15.60
CA LYS A 238 -4.82 -7.30 -14.24
C LYS A 238 -5.81 -6.39 -13.48
N PRO A 239 -6.60 -6.90 -12.52
CA PRO A 239 -7.47 -6.07 -11.69
C PRO A 239 -6.69 -5.00 -10.91
N VAL A 240 -7.29 -3.82 -10.73
CA VAL A 240 -6.77 -2.73 -9.89
C VAL A 240 -7.78 -2.37 -8.82
N TRP A 241 -7.44 -2.68 -7.57
CA TRP A 241 -8.27 -2.43 -6.38
C TRP A 241 -7.82 -1.14 -5.71
N VAL A 242 -8.75 -0.32 -5.23
CA VAL A 242 -8.40 0.88 -4.44
C VAL A 242 -8.27 0.45 -2.99
N THR A 243 -7.04 0.38 -2.51
CA THR A 243 -6.71 -0.20 -1.21
C THR A 243 -6.55 0.83 -0.11
N GLU A 244 -6.32 2.09 -0.48
CA GLU A 244 -6.52 3.29 0.33
C GLU A 244 -6.95 4.46 -0.55
N THR A 245 -7.96 5.20 -0.10
CA THR A 245 -8.18 6.58 -0.50
C THR A 245 -9.05 7.27 0.54
N GLY A 246 -8.95 8.60 0.63
CA GLY A 246 -9.75 9.39 1.54
C GLY A 246 -9.42 10.87 1.46
N TRP A 247 -10.14 11.67 2.24
CA TRP A 247 -9.85 13.10 2.42
C TRP A 247 -10.03 13.45 3.91
N PRO A 248 -9.10 14.18 4.55
CA PRO A 248 -9.17 14.38 5.98
C PRO A 248 -10.31 15.32 6.37
N THR A 249 -10.98 14.98 7.47
CA THR A 249 -12.06 15.79 8.07
C THR A 249 -11.50 16.92 8.95
N THR A 250 -10.30 16.74 9.50
CA THR A 250 -9.55 17.75 10.27
C THR A 250 -8.03 17.53 10.10
N GLY A 251 -7.22 18.54 10.43
CA GLY A 251 -5.75 18.51 10.30
C GLY A 251 -5.21 19.86 9.83
N PRO A 252 -3.89 19.97 9.56
CA PRO A 252 -3.32 21.10 8.82
C PRO A 252 -3.62 20.99 7.32
N ASP A 253 -3.77 22.14 6.65
CA ASP A 253 -3.81 22.24 5.19
C ASP A 253 -2.52 21.68 4.54
N TRP A 254 -2.64 21.11 3.34
CA TRP A 254 -1.50 20.63 2.55
C TRP A 254 -1.51 21.28 1.16
N ASP A 255 -0.63 22.24 0.90
CA ASP A 255 -0.64 23.11 -0.28
C ASP A 255 -2.01 23.80 -0.49
N GLN A 256 -2.86 23.30 -1.40
CA GLN A 256 -4.23 23.80 -1.66
C GLN A 256 -5.32 22.84 -1.16
N ALA A 257 -4.95 21.70 -0.57
CA ALA A 257 -5.88 20.76 0.03
C ALA A 257 -6.23 21.20 1.46
N VAL A 258 -7.51 21.49 1.69
CA VAL A 258 -8.05 21.90 3.00
C VAL A 258 -8.83 20.73 3.61
N PRO A 259 -8.51 20.29 4.85
CA PRO A 259 -9.23 19.21 5.51
C PRO A 259 -10.51 19.75 6.14
N SER A 260 -11.65 19.13 5.84
CA SER A 260 -12.95 19.48 6.43
C SER A 260 -13.96 18.35 6.23
N THR A 261 -14.96 18.26 7.10
CA THR A 261 -16.10 17.34 6.94
C THR A 261 -16.85 17.58 5.62
N GLU A 262 -16.90 18.82 5.12
CA GLU A 262 -17.53 19.18 3.84
C GLU A 262 -16.70 18.65 2.65
N ASN A 263 -15.38 18.83 2.68
CA ASN A 263 -14.49 18.34 1.64
C ASN A 263 -14.39 16.80 1.66
N ALA A 264 -14.40 16.18 2.85
CA ALA A 264 -14.48 14.74 3.00
C ALA A 264 -15.77 14.16 2.40
N LYS A 265 -16.93 14.80 2.64
CA LYS A 265 -18.18 14.45 1.97
C LYS A 265 -18.09 14.59 0.45
N LYS A 266 -17.57 15.72 -0.04
CA LYS A 266 -17.41 15.97 -1.48
C LYS A 266 -16.50 14.92 -2.12
N TYR A 267 -15.40 14.55 -1.48
CA TYR A 267 -14.48 13.51 -1.95
C TYR A 267 -15.13 12.12 -1.97
N TRP A 268 -15.87 11.75 -0.92
CA TRP A 268 -16.68 10.52 -0.87
C TRP A 268 -17.69 10.45 -2.02
N GLN A 269 -18.34 11.55 -2.36
CA GLN A 269 -19.29 11.60 -3.46
C GLN A 269 -18.59 11.59 -4.83
N ASP A 270 -17.59 12.43 -5.07
CA ASP A 270 -16.94 12.58 -6.37
C ASP A 270 -16.02 11.41 -6.75
N ILE A 271 -15.45 10.71 -5.76
CA ILE A 271 -14.59 9.52 -5.98
C ILE A 271 -15.35 8.25 -5.63
N GLY A 272 -15.74 8.08 -4.37
CA GLY A 272 -16.44 6.89 -3.87
C GLY A 272 -17.70 6.58 -4.68
N CYS A 273 -18.74 7.40 -4.56
CA CYS A 273 -20.02 7.18 -5.24
C CYS A 273 -19.90 7.16 -6.77
N LYS A 274 -19.24 8.15 -7.37
CA LYS A 274 -19.21 8.29 -8.84
C LYS A 274 -18.30 7.29 -9.53
N LYS A 275 -17.14 6.96 -8.94
CA LYS A 275 -16.05 6.25 -9.65
C LYS A 275 -15.77 4.84 -9.12
N LEU A 276 -15.93 4.60 -7.82
CA LEU A 276 -15.40 3.38 -7.18
C LEU A 276 -16.46 2.38 -6.71
N PHE A 277 -17.43 2.82 -5.92
CA PHE A 277 -18.37 1.92 -5.26
C PHE A 277 -19.26 1.19 -6.29
N GLY A 278 -19.37 -0.14 -6.15
CA GLY A 278 -20.03 -1.01 -7.11
C GLY A 278 -19.27 -1.27 -8.41
N LYS A 279 -18.01 -0.80 -8.54
CA LYS A 279 -17.20 -0.87 -9.78
C LYS A 279 -15.80 -1.45 -9.58
N THR A 280 -15.20 -1.31 -8.40
CA THR A 280 -13.93 -1.94 -8.01
C THR A 280 -13.89 -2.17 -6.49
N PRO A 281 -13.28 -3.27 -6.00
CA PRO A 281 -12.98 -3.44 -4.58
C PRO A 281 -12.31 -2.18 -4.01
N THR A 282 -12.93 -1.62 -2.98
CA THR A 282 -12.58 -0.31 -2.42
C THR A 282 -12.49 -0.39 -0.91
N PHE A 283 -11.30 -0.10 -0.38
CA PHE A 283 -11.03 0.04 1.05
C PHE A 283 -10.80 1.52 1.33
N TRP A 284 -11.77 2.13 2.01
CA TRP A 284 -11.74 3.56 2.29
C TRP A 284 -10.92 3.82 3.55
N TYR A 285 -10.07 4.84 3.52
CA TYR A 285 -9.29 5.27 4.67
C TYR A 285 -9.99 6.45 5.36
N ASN A 286 -10.51 6.31 6.58
CA ASN A 286 -10.69 5.08 7.36
C ASN A 286 -11.98 5.15 8.22
N LEU A 287 -12.35 4.07 8.91
CA LEU A 287 -13.52 4.08 9.79
C LEU A 287 -13.31 4.96 11.04
N ARG A 288 -12.09 4.90 11.59
CA ARG A 288 -11.62 5.62 12.78
C ARG A 288 -10.12 5.85 12.69
N ASP A 289 -9.64 6.97 13.21
CA ASP A 289 -8.22 7.23 13.28
C ASP A 289 -7.54 6.31 14.33
N SER A 290 -6.45 5.68 13.92
CA SER A 290 -5.61 4.81 14.77
C SER A 290 -4.15 5.22 14.83
N ASN A 291 -3.66 6.02 13.87
CA ASN A 291 -2.31 6.59 13.92
C ASN A 291 -2.34 7.94 14.67
N PRO A 292 -1.71 8.07 15.86
CA PRO A 292 -1.60 9.35 16.55
C PRO A 292 -0.71 10.35 15.81
N ASP A 293 0.32 9.87 15.12
CA ASP A 293 1.42 10.69 14.57
C ASP A 293 1.03 11.36 13.23
N ASN A 294 -0.01 10.84 12.57
CA ASN A 294 -0.64 11.48 11.42
C ASN A 294 -1.54 12.65 11.87
N GLU A 295 -1.18 13.91 11.60
CA GLU A 295 -1.99 15.08 11.98
C GLU A 295 -3.30 15.21 11.18
N MET A 296 -3.38 14.60 10.00
CA MET A 296 -4.54 14.58 9.11
C MET A 296 -5.50 13.47 9.52
N LYS A 297 -6.72 13.78 9.95
CA LYS A 297 -7.68 12.82 10.51
C LYS A 297 -8.75 12.43 9.50
N PHE A 298 -8.83 11.15 9.18
CA PHE A 298 -9.60 10.60 8.05
C PHE A 298 -10.86 9.83 8.45
N ALA A 299 -11.12 9.65 9.75
CA ALA A 299 -12.25 8.89 10.25
C ALA A 299 -13.59 9.32 9.62
N VAL A 300 -14.35 8.38 9.06
CA VAL A 300 -15.73 8.62 8.63
C VAL A 300 -16.73 8.50 9.79
N SER A 301 -16.37 7.82 10.89
CA SER A 301 -17.20 7.73 12.10
C SER A 301 -16.46 8.26 13.32
N LYS A 302 -17.18 9.01 14.16
CA LYS A 302 -16.68 9.41 15.47
C LYS A 302 -16.99 8.33 16.50
N ASP A 303 -15.99 7.99 17.32
CA ASP A 303 -16.09 7.10 18.49
C ASP A 303 -16.77 5.73 18.19
N LEU A 304 -16.62 5.22 16.96
CA LEU A 304 -17.30 4.02 16.45
C LEU A 304 -18.82 4.05 16.62
N THR A 305 -19.44 5.18 16.28
CA THR A 305 -20.89 5.31 16.17
C THR A 305 -21.36 5.00 14.75
N THR A 306 -22.56 4.42 14.61
CA THR A 306 -23.19 4.17 13.30
C THR A 306 -23.76 5.42 12.62
N GLU A 307 -23.64 6.58 13.27
CA GLU A 307 -23.91 7.89 12.69
C GLU A 307 -22.60 8.45 12.12
N PRO A 308 -22.44 8.52 10.79
CA PRO A 308 -21.20 9.02 10.19
C PRO A 308 -21.03 10.54 10.41
N LEU A 309 -19.78 11.02 10.32
CA LEU A 309 -19.47 12.45 10.41
C LEU A 309 -20.10 13.29 9.29
N PHE A 310 -20.40 12.65 8.16
CA PHE A 310 -21.09 13.24 7.03
C PHE A 310 -22.00 12.20 6.38
N ASP A 311 -23.06 12.68 5.73
CA ASP A 311 -23.99 11.86 4.95
C ASP A 311 -23.24 11.09 3.84
N LEU A 312 -23.26 9.76 3.95
CA LEU A 312 -22.57 8.82 3.05
C LEU A 312 -23.39 8.45 1.79
N SER A 313 -24.61 8.95 1.65
CA SER A 313 -25.52 8.50 0.59
C SER A 313 -25.03 8.90 -0.81
N CYS A 314 -25.18 7.96 -1.74
CA CYS A 314 -24.92 8.15 -3.16
C CYS A 314 -26.20 8.38 -3.96
N ASP A 315 -27.35 8.55 -3.30
CA ASP A 315 -28.65 8.75 -3.97
C ASP A 315 -28.64 10.05 -4.79
N GLY A 316 -28.91 9.92 -6.09
CA GLY A 316 -28.85 11.04 -7.04
C GLY A 316 -27.43 11.46 -7.44
N ILE A 317 -26.38 10.81 -6.93
CA ILE A 317 -24.99 11.04 -7.33
C ILE A 317 -24.66 10.15 -8.54
N THR A 318 -24.96 10.65 -9.74
CA THR A 318 -24.61 9.96 -11.00
C THR A 318 -23.13 10.12 -11.32
N ALA A 319 -22.52 9.08 -11.90
CA ALA A 319 -21.21 9.18 -12.51
C ALA A 319 -21.20 10.30 -13.57
N ASP A 320 -20.08 11.02 -13.69
CA ASP A 320 -19.94 12.04 -14.72
C ASP A 320 -19.97 11.37 -16.11
N GLU A 321 -20.89 11.80 -16.98
CA GLU A 321 -20.91 11.37 -18.39
C GLU A 321 -19.54 11.64 -19.03
N PRO A 322 -18.99 10.72 -19.86
CA PRO A 322 -17.69 10.92 -20.48
C PRO A 322 -17.73 12.16 -21.36
N SER A 323 -17.11 13.24 -20.86
CA SER A 323 -17.06 14.52 -21.55
C SER A 323 -16.43 14.34 -22.92
N SER A 324 -17.27 14.40 -23.95
CA SER A 324 -16.85 14.32 -25.33
C SER A 324 -16.09 15.60 -25.68
N SER A 325 -14.77 15.59 -25.46
CA SER A 325 -13.86 16.70 -25.74
C SER A 325 -14.11 17.26 -27.14
N ALA A 326 -14.82 18.38 -27.20
CA ALA A 326 -15.19 19.01 -28.44
C ALA A 326 -13.91 19.49 -29.14
N SER A 327 -13.48 18.74 -30.16
CA SER A 327 -12.30 19.09 -30.95
C SER A 327 -12.59 20.37 -31.73
N GLY A 328 -12.18 21.50 -31.14
CA GLY A 328 -12.40 22.85 -31.66
C GLY A 328 -11.70 23.05 -32.99
N THR A 329 -12.39 22.68 -34.08
CA THR A 329 -11.87 22.84 -35.44
C THR A 329 -11.89 24.33 -35.80
N ALA A 330 -10.72 24.97 -35.71
CA ALA A 330 -10.53 26.36 -36.08
C ALA A 330 -10.81 26.58 -37.58
N SER A 331 -12.04 26.99 -37.92
CA SER A 331 -12.39 27.40 -39.27
C SER A 331 -11.87 28.80 -39.55
N ALA A 332 -10.80 28.89 -40.35
CA ALA A 332 -10.25 30.13 -40.83
C ALA A 332 -11.30 30.92 -41.64
N THR A 333 -11.72 32.08 -41.14
CA THR A 333 -12.66 32.96 -41.84
C THR A 333 -11.91 33.87 -42.81
N SER A 334 -12.24 33.78 -44.09
CA SER A 334 -11.62 34.54 -45.18
C SER A 334 -11.91 36.05 -45.11
N LYS A 335 -10.85 36.86 -45.16
CA LYS A 335 -10.91 38.33 -45.32
C LYS A 335 -11.20 38.72 -46.78
N PRO A 336 -12.09 39.68 -47.05
CA PRO A 336 -12.13 40.40 -48.32
C PRO A 336 -11.22 41.64 -48.33
N THR A 337 -10.65 41.93 -49.49
CA THR A 337 -10.07 43.22 -49.93
C THR A 337 -11.20 44.22 -50.27
N GLY A 338 -11.03 45.54 -50.24
CA GLY A 338 -9.90 46.41 -49.86
C GLY A 338 -10.16 47.88 -50.28
N SER A 339 -9.22 48.80 -49.98
CA SER A 339 -9.13 50.20 -50.48
C SER A 339 -10.23 51.22 -50.08
N SER A 340 -10.02 52.55 -50.04
CA SER A 340 -8.88 53.37 -49.56
C SER A 340 -9.26 54.87 -49.65
N THR A 341 -9.15 55.63 -48.56
CA THR A 341 -9.02 57.11 -48.46
C THR A 341 -8.93 57.45 -46.97
N GLY A 342 -8.07 58.31 -46.44
CA GLY A 342 -7.07 59.17 -47.09
C GLY A 342 -7.15 60.61 -46.58
N SER A 343 -6.57 60.91 -45.40
CA SER A 343 -6.01 62.23 -45.09
C SER A 343 -5.11 62.17 -43.86
N ALA A 344 -4.15 63.10 -43.76
CA ALA A 344 -3.08 63.11 -42.76
C ALA A 344 -3.15 64.36 -41.87
N THR A 345 -2.48 64.32 -40.71
CA THR A 345 -1.69 65.44 -40.15
C THR A 345 -0.68 64.85 -39.14
N ALA A 346 0.52 65.42 -39.08
CA ALA A 346 1.66 64.95 -38.29
C ALA A 346 2.07 65.94 -37.17
N THR A 347 3.14 65.58 -36.43
CA THR A 347 4.11 66.39 -35.63
C THR A 347 4.47 65.62 -34.34
N SER A 348 5.52 64.77 -34.29
CA SER A 348 6.95 65.07 -33.98
C SER A 348 7.14 65.88 -32.68
N THR A 349 7.88 65.45 -31.64
CA THR A 349 9.35 65.23 -31.50
C THR A 349 9.64 64.53 -30.15
N GLY A 350 10.77 63.86 -29.82
CA GLY A 350 11.99 63.45 -30.54
C GLY A 350 13.04 62.83 -29.58
N THR A 351 13.83 61.85 -30.07
CA THR A 351 15.32 61.65 -29.95
C THR A 351 16.00 61.72 -28.55
N THR A 352 16.84 60.76 -28.07
CA THR A 352 18.08 60.12 -28.58
C THR A 352 18.20 58.64 -28.14
N ALA A 353 18.89 57.66 -28.75
CA ALA A 353 19.97 57.52 -29.76
C ALA A 353 21.42 57.27 -29.24
N SER A 354 21.91 56.03 -29.41
CA SER A 354 23.30 55.50 -29.54
C SER A 354 23.18 53.95 -29.53
N ASP A 355 23.28 53.21 -30.65
CA ASP A 355 24.50 52.73 -31.34
C ASP A 355 25.58 52.14 -30.40
N SER A 356 26.20 50.98 -30.65
CA SER A 356 26.78 50.54 -31.94
C SER A 356 26.84 49.02 -32.20
N SER A 357 27.33 48.66 -33.40
CA SER A 357 27.21 47.37 -34.09
C SER A 357 28.38 46.37 -33.95
N LEU A 358 28.03 45.08 -34.08
CA LEU A 358 28.73 43.99 -34.81
C LEU A 358 30.26 43.83 -34.73
N SER A 359 30.71 42.64 -34.29
CA SER A 359 31.74 41.86 -35.00
C SER A 359 31.67 40.36 -34.70
N ASP A 360 31.93 39.56 -35.74
CA ASP A 360 31.97 38.10 -35.74
C ASP A 360 33.40 37.61 -35.44
N SER A 361 33.57 36.50 -34.71
CA SER A 361 34.80 35.67 -34.71
C SER A 361 34.64 34.37 -33.92
N SER A 362 34.82 33.26 -34.64
CA SER A 362 34.92 31.91 -34.11
C SER A 362 36.12 31.69 -33.19
N SER A 363 36.01 30.78 -32.22
CA SER A 363 37.13 29.90 -31.80
C SER A 363 36.63 28.67 -31.04
N SER A 364 36.75 27.52 -31.69
CA SER A 364 36.59 26.18 -31.10
C SER A 364 37.77 25.83 -30.19
N VAL A 365 37.52 25.20 -29.04
CA VAL A 365 38.57 24.46 -28.31
C VAL A 365 38.24 22.97 -28.38
N THR A 366 39.12 22.23 -29.04
CA THR A 366 39.07 20.77 -29.18
C THR A 366 40.11 20.15 -28.24
N ILE A 367 39.75 19.11 -27.50
CA ILE A 367 40.72 18.16 -26.94
C ILE A 367 40.32 16.73 -27.35
N SER A 368 40.90 16.28 -28.46
CA SER A 368 41.38 14.89 -28.58
C SER A 368 42.70 14.81 -27.78
N SER A 369 43.24 13.69 -27.29
CA SER A 369 43.22 12.26 -27.67
C SER A 369 43.88 11.50 -26.48
N SER A 370 44.01 10.18 -26.35
CA SER A 370 43.62 9.00 -27.14
C SER A 370 43.89 7.73 -26.29
N LEU A 371 43.04 6.71 -26.46
CA LEU A 371 43.35 5.27 -26.60
C LEU A 371 44.69 4.72 -26.05
N THR A 372 44.61 3.62 -25.28
CA THR A 372 45.12 2.30 -25.74
C THR A 372 44.59 1.16 -24.88
N SER A 373 44.09 0.10 -25.52
CA SER A 373 43.93 -1.24 -24.91
C SER A 373 45.23 -2.04 -25.05
N PRO A 374 45.34 -3.23 -24.42
CA PRO A 374 45.25 -4.42 -25.29
C PRO A 374 44.47 -5.61 -24.69
N SER A 375 44.17 -6.57 -25.56
CA SER A 375 43.29 -7.73 -25.32
C SER A 375 44.05 -9.02 -24.96
N ALA A 376 43.33 -9.99 -24.35
CA ALA A 376 43.39 -11.46 -24.50
C ALA A 376 44.78 -12.19 -24.60
N THR A 377 44.98 -13.37 -24.00
CA THR A 377 44.36 -14.65 -24.43
C THR A 377 44.75 -15.81 -23.47
N SER A 378 43.96 -16.90 -23.52
CA SER A 378 44.02 -18.22 -22.87
C SER A 378 45.38 -18.93 -22.65
N GLY A 379 45.42 -19.87 -21.69
CA GLY A 379 46.45 -20.93 -21.60
C GLY A 379 46.26 -21.94 -20.45
N THR A 380 46.03 -23.22 -20.77
CA THR A 380 45.75 -24.34 -19.83
C THR A 380 46.95 -25.22 -19.45
N ASN A 381 46.77 -25.98 -18.35
CA ASN A 381 47.13 -27.41 -18.13
C ASN A 381 48.34 -27.86 -17.27
N ALA A 382 48.14 -29.09 -16.73
CA ALA A 382 49.04 -30.01 -15.99
C ALA A 382 49.41 -29.63 -14.53
N GLN A 383 49.10 -30.40 -13.46
CA GLN A 383 49.14 -31.85 -13.14
C GLN A 383 50.39 -32.25 -12.34
N THR A 384 50.19 -32.81 -11.12
CA THR A 384 50.94 -33.88 -10.38
C THR A 384 50.59 -33.83 -8.87
N THR A 385 50.60 -34.87 -8.03
CA THR A 385 50.35 -36.34 -8.17
C THR A 385 50.09 -36.95 -6.78
N GLY A 386 49.14 -37.89 -6.64
CA GLY A 386 49.03 -38.85 -5.52
C GLY A 386 48.03 -38.47 -4.40
N GLY A 387 47.16 -39.35 -3.88
CA GLY A 387 46.81 -40.73 -4.29
C GLY A 387 46.94 -41.76 -3.16
N SER A 388 45.81 -42.25 -2.62
CA SER A 388 45.52 -43.61 -2.11
C SER A 388 44.34 -43.63 -1.12
N SER A 389 43.41 -44.57 -1.32
CA SER A 389 42.43 -45.08 -0.33
C SER A 389 42.78 -46.58 -0.09
N PRO A 390 41.96 -47.45 0.55
CA PRO A 390 40.76 -47.30 1.38
C PRO A 390 40.82 -48.20 2.68
N SER A 391 39.64 -48.54 3.26
CA SER A 391 39.36 -49.65 4.22
C SER A 391 39.79 -49.47 5.70
N SER A 392 39.15 -50.05 6.74
CA SER A 392 37.80 -50.67 6.90
C SER A 392 37.50 -51.00 8.39
N THR A 393 36.22 -51.07 8.77
CA THR A 393 35.60 -51.93 9.84
C THR A 393 36.18 -52.04 11.26
N GLY A 394 35.32 -51.83 12.27
CA GLY A 394 35.47 -52.33 13.64
C GLY A 394 34.15 -52.18 14.43
N SER A 395 33.72 -53.19 15.19
CA SER A 395 32.37 -53.27 15.81
C SER A 395 32.41 -53.60 17.31
N ALA A 396 31.33 -53.23 18.03
CA ALA A 396 30.98 -53.65 19.40
C ALA A 396 31.96 -53.19 20.54
N ASP A 397 31.60 -53.16 21.83
CA ASP A 397 30.47 -53.77 22.54
C ASP A 397 30.11 -53.07 23.89
N SER A 398 28.82 -53.18 24.27
CA SER A 398 28.24 -53.36 25.63
C SER A 398 28.32 -52.34 26.80
N GLY A 399 27.29 -52.40 27.68
CA GLY A 399 27.22 -51.74 29.00
C GLY A 399 26.00 -50.82 29.19
N SER A 400 24.76 -51.30 29.13
CA SER A 400 23.98 -51.90 30.25
C SER A 400 23.59 -50.91 31.36
N GLY A 401 22.28 -50.64 31.49
CA GLY A 401 21.67 -49.84 32.55
C GLY A 401 20.14 -50.00 32.52
N ASP A 402 19.62 -50.90 33.35
CA ASP A 402 18.23 -51.38 33.31
C ASP A 402 17.43 -50.87 34.53
N SER A 403 16.13 -50.65 34.35
CA SER A 403 15.01 -50.65 35.33
C SER A 403 15.23 -50.08 36.76
N ALA A 404 14.34 -49.25 37.32
CA ALA A 404 12.95 -49.61 37.61
C ALA A 404 12.10 -48.43 38.16
N SER A 405 10.80 -48.66 38.26
CA SER A 405 9.70 -47.74 38.58
C SER A 405 9.17 -47.78 40.02
N SER A 406 8.57 -46.68 40.47
CA SER A 406 7.42 -46.60 41.40
C SER A 406 6.94 -45.14 41.42
N GLU A 407 5.75 -44.78 40.93
CA GLU A 407 4.44 -44.91 41.60
C GLU A 407 4.40 -44.31 43.01
N GLU A 408 3.65 -43.21 43.15
CA GLU A 408 3.07 -42.71 44.41
C GLU A 408 1.70 -42.09 44.07
N ALA A 409 0.70 -42.35 44.91
CA ALA A 409 -0.66 -41.90 44.69
C ALA A 409 -1.31 -41.37 45.99
N SER A 410 -1.84 -40.14 45.88
CA SER A 410 -3.01 -39.62 46.61
C SER A 410 -2.97 -39.34 48.13
N SER A 411 -3.57 -38.17 48.43
CA SER A 411 -4.55 -37.88 49.51
C SER A 411 -4.11 -37.09 50.77
N ALA A 412 -4.66 -35.85 50.86
CA ALA A 412 -5.43 -35.23 51.96
C ALA A 412 -4.85 -35.19 53.40
N ASP A 413 -4.98 -34.16 54.26
CA ASP A 413 -6.01 -33.13 54.49
C ASP A 413 -5.54 -32.14 55.61
N SER A 414 -6.05 -30.90 55.62
CA SER A 414 -6.09 -29.93 56.74
C SER A 414 -4.75 -29.48 57.39
N SER A 415 -4.61 -28.35 58.12
CA SER A 415 -5.56 -27.37 58.64
C SER A 415 -4.89 -25.99 58.88
N SER A 416 -5.70 -24.92 58.85
CA SER A 416 -5.51 -23.57 59.44
C SER A 416 -4.22 -23.21 60.22
N ALA A 417 -3.65 -22.01 60.00
CA ALA A 417 -3.94 -20.82 60.83
C ALA A 417 -3.10 -19.55 60.50
N ALA A 418 -3.74 -18.40 60.67
CA ALA A 418 -3.21 -17.09 61.10
C ALA A 418 -1.93 -16.48 60.48
N TYR A 419 -2.13 -15.40 59.71
CA TYR A 419 -1.14 -14.34 59.50
C TYR A 419 -0.80 -13.60 60.81
N PRO A 420 0.44 -13.09 60.91
CA PRO A 420 0.65 -11.75 61.44
C PRO A 420 1.34 -10.85 60.40
N SER A 421 0.81 -9.63 60.26
CA SER A 421 1.38 -8.54 59.45
C SER A 421 2.64 -7.97 60.11
N VAL A 422 3.71 -7.78 59.32
CA VAL A 422 4.81 -6.88 59.66
C VAL A 422 5.23 -6.12 58.39
N GLU A 423 5.36 -4.81 58.49
CA GLU A 423 5.83 -3.94 57.41
C GLU A 423 7.31 -4.19 57.10
N ALA A 424 7.69 -4.15 55.82
CA ALA A 424 9.09 -4.08 55.41
C ALA A 424 9.26 -3.09 54.24
N SER A 425 9.95 -1.99 54.56
CA SER A 425 10.38 -0.90 53.68
C SER A 425 10.75 -1.32 52.25
N ALA A 426 10.19 -0.63 51.26
CA ALA A 426 10.65 -0.71 49.87
C ALA A 426 12.07 -0.11 49.74
N SER A 427 13.01 -0.88 49.20
CA SER A 427 14.28 -0.38 48.69
C SER A 427 14.32 -0.59 47.17
N THR A 428 14.38 0.53 46.44
CA THR A 428 14.33 0.54 44.98
C THR A 428 15.62 0.01 44.38
N GLN A 429 15.58 -1.14 43.70
CA GLN A 429 16.56 -1.47 42.65
C GLN A 429 15.90 -1.33 41.28
N LEU A 430 16.22 -0.22 40.62
CA LEU A 430 15.96 0.00 39.20
C LEU A 430 16.83 -0.98 38.38
N VAL A 431 16.23 -2.06 37.89
CA VAL A 431 16.82 -2.86 36.81
C VAL A 431 16.23 -2.36 35.49
N SER A 432 17.11 -1.91 34.59
CA SER A 432 16.72 -1.19 33.38
C SER A 432 16.07 -2.11 32.34
N PHE A 433 14.74 -2.03 32.20
CA PHE A 433 14.00 -2.61 31.07
C PHE A 433 14.14 -1.71 29.84
N ALA A 434 15.25 -1.85 29.09
CA ALA A 434 15.58 -1.00 27.94
C ALA A 434 15.92 -1.78 26.65
N ALA A 435 15.46 -3.04 26.51
CA ALA A 435 15.91 -3.93 25.44
C ALA A 435 14.80 -4.65 24.62
N TYR A 436 13.50 -4.51 24.95
CA TYR A 436 12.42 -5.32 24.34
C TYR A 436 11.20 -4.50 23.84
N ALA A 437 11.45 -3.31 23.27
CA ALA A 437 10.42 -2.49 22.62
C ALA A 437 10.74 -2.16 21.14
N GLY A 438 11.82 -2.71 20.58
CA GLY A 438 12.48 -2.16 19.39
C GLY A 438 11.94 -2.57 18.02
N LEU A 439 11.24 -3.71 17.88
CA LEU A 439 10.80 -4.22 16.57
C LEU A 439 9.28 -4.14 16.34
N ALA A 440 8.45 -4.44 17.34
CA ALA A 440 6.99 -4.49 17.16
C ALA A 440 6.29 -3.12 17.17
N LEU A 441 6.91 -2.06 17.70
CA LEU A 441 6.34 -0.70 17.69
C LEU A 441 6.71 0.13 16.44
N ALA A 442 7.66 -0.33 15.62
CA ALA A 442 8.10 0.40 14.43
C ALA A 442 7.05 0.38 13.30
N ALA A 443 6.28 -0.71 13.18
CA ALA A 443 5.29 -0.92 12.11
C ALA A 443 4.03 -0.02 12.20
N ALA A 444 3.89 0.81 13.25
CA ALA A 444 2.74 1.70 13.43
C ALA A 444 3.12 3.19 13.59
N GLY A 445 4.41 3.54 13.44
CA GLY A 445 4.93 4.89 13.70
C GLY A 445 5.32 5.71 12.46
N PHE A 446 5.26 5.12 11.26
CA PHE A 446 5.57 5.79 9.99
C PHE A 446 4.62 5.30 8.88
N THR A 447 3.37 5.76 8.97
CA THR A 447 2.36 5.67 7.90
C THR A 447 1.60 6.98 7.83
N LEU A 448 2.22 7.95 7.16
CA LEU A 448 1.65 8.65 6.00
C LEU A 448 2.64 9.70 5.49
N LEU A 449 2.68 9.84 4.16
CA LEU A 449 3.26 10.96 3.44
C LEU A 449 2.41 11.27 2.21
#